data_AF-A0A3B8YX52-F1
#
_entry.id   AF-A0A3B8YX52-F1
#
_cell.length_a   1.000
_cell.length_b   1.000
_cell.length_c   1.000
_cell.angle_alpha   90.00
_cell.angle_beta   90.00
_cell.angle_gamma   90.00
#
_symmetry.space_group_name_H-M   'P 1'
#
loop_
_entity.id
_entity.type
_entity.pdbx_description
1 polymer ?
#
loop_
_entity_poly.entity_id
_entity_poly.type
_entity_poly.pdbx_seq_one_letter_code
_entity_poly.pdbx_strand_id
1 'polypeptide(L)'
;MKALILIPLLGLLLSSPALSAAPEIPTPTIEASSRSRDRFYEVRGATAAEVFSSIGKQKIGNIPGRSASGLTESKLSYSLESTYGGNKPCRVLSLKLDLNLVITLPRHASSRNLDPDAQRNWEIYETAVEAHEYRHVEIELRGLEELTQRLRRGITDGKITAAGQSACANYVDELLRQQRSLTKRRHEDFHVEASQEVRDLQAAGRARLDTFDEQLERDQRALNELAEMIGEVRDEYDDLLESIPLSAPGLRADSWSIARELAEELNAAIDRHHVLREELQGQLEARKRLVEDLQWIR
;
A
#
# COMPACT_ATOMS: atom_id res chain seq x y z
N MET A 1 83.90 61.63 -58.63
CA MET A 1 82.46 61.85 -58.40
C MET A 1 81.67 60.66 -58.95
N LYS A 2 80.65 60.25 -58.18
CA LYS A 2 79.58 59.26 -58.45
C LYS A 2 79.93 57.78 -58.36
N ALA A 3 79.13 56.90 -57.75
CA ALA A 3 78.20 56.92 -56.61
C ALA A 3 77.70 55.45 -56.49
N LEU A 4 77.81 54.83 -55.32
CA LEU A 4 77.23 53.51 -55.03
C LEU A 4 75.71 53.64 -54.89
N ILE A 5 74.95 52.72 -55.50
CA ILE A 5 73.50 52.60 -55.37
C ILE A 5 73.18 51.41 -54.45
N LEU A 6 72.54 51.70 -53.32
CA LEU A 6 71.92 50.73 -52.40
C LEU A 6 70.51 50.35 -52.88
N ILE A 7 70.17 49.06 -52.84
CA ILE A 7 68.83 48.53 -53.09
C ILE A 7 68.15 48.29 -51.72
N PRO A 8 66.93 48.80 -51.46
CA PRO A 8 66.21 48.50 -50.22
C PRO A 8 65.40 47.19 -50.32
N LEU A 9 65.45 46.38 -49.27
CA LEU A 9 64.59 45.22 -49.06
C LEU A 9 63.15 45.67 -48.76
N LEU A 10 62.20 45.19 -49.55
CA LEU A 10 60.76 45.38 -49.36
C LEU A 10 60.21 44.27 -48.46
N GLY A 11 59.81 44.60 -47.22
CA GLY A 11 59.18 43.67 -46.29
C GLY A 11 57.70 43.44 -46.62
N LEU A 12 57.32 42.19 -46.91
CA LEU A 12 55.94 41.76 -47.14
C LEU A 12 55.28 41.43 -45.79
N LEU A 13 54.33 42.26 -45.35
CA LEU A 13 53.46 41.98 -44.20
C LEU A 13 52.32 41.05 -44.64
N LEU A 14 52.35 39.80 -44.19
CA LEU A 14 51.25 38.83 -44.32
C LEU A 14 50.21 39.11 -43.24
N SER A 15 49.14 39.83 -43.57
CA SER A 15 47.95 39.97 -42.72
C SER A 15 47.15 38.67 -42.73
N SER A 16 47.22 37.92 -41.63
CA SER A 16 46.35 36.77 -41.40
C SER A 16 44.91 37.25 -41.13
N PRO A 17 43.89 36.77 -41.87
CA PRO A 17 42.51 37.06 -41.51
C PRO A 17 42.20 36.35 -40.19
N ALA A 18 41.92 37.14 -39.15
CA ALA A 18 41.34 36.61 -37.92
C ALA A 18 39.98 35.99 -38.27
N LEU A 19 39.88 34.66 -38.25
CA LEU A 19 38.59 33.97 -38.23
C LEU A 19 37.86 34.41 -36.96
N SER A 20 36.88 35.30 -37.13
CA SER A 20 35.93 35.64 -36.07
C SER A 20 35.12 34.37 -35.79
N ALA A 21 35.40 33.72 -34.66
CA ALA A 21 34.62 32.57 -34.20
C ALA A 21 33.15 33.00 -34.10
N ALA A 22 32.25 32.27 -34.79
CA ALA A 22 30.83 32.50 -34.66
C ALA A 22 30.45 32.36 -33.16
N PRO A 23 29.59 33.24 -32.63
CA PRO A 23 29.21 33.17 -31.23
C PRO A 23 28.61 31.79 -30.94
N GLU A 24 29.24 31.08 -30.00
CA GLU A 24 28.81 29.77 -29.58
C GLU A 24 27.39 29.89 -29.01
N ILE A 25 26.47 29.16 -29.61
CA ILE A 25 25.09 29.13 -29.15
C ILE A 25 25.08 28.37 -27.82
N PRO A 26 24.68 29.00 -26.69
CA PRO A 26 24.64 28.29 -25.43
C PRO A 26 23.64 27.12 -25.54
N THR A 27 24.09 25.93 -25.14
CA THR A 27 23.24 24.75 -25.07
C THR A 27 22.25 24.93 -23.92
N PRO A 28 20.94 24.71 -24.14
CA PRO A 28 19.94 24.86 -23.08
C PRO A 28 20.23 23.89 -21.93
N THR A 29 20.24 24.42 -20.70
CA THR A 29 20.40 23.61 -19.50
C THR A 29 19.02 23.24 -18.95
N ILE A 30 18.78 21.95 -18.71
CA ILE A 30 17.51 21.48 -18.12
C ILE A 30 17.82 20.61 -16.91
N GLU A 31 17.47 21.13 -15.74
CA GLU A 31 17.68 20.52 -14.44
C GLU A 31 16.33 20.15 -13.82
N ALA A 32 16.29 18.99 -13.16
CA ALA A 32 15.15 18.56 -12.37
C ALA A 32 15.63 18.15 -10.99
N SER A 33 14.93 18.62 -9.97
CA SER A 33 15.17 18.29 -8.58
C SER A 33 13.88 17.81 -7.92
N SER A 34 14.02 16.97 -6.90
CA SER A 34 12.91 16.50 -6.09
C SER A 34 13.28 16.47 -4.62
N ARG A 35 12.32 16.78 -3.75
CA ARG A 35 12.44 16.57 -2.30
C ARG A 35 11.16 15.98 -1.74
N SER A 36 11.30 15.02 -0.85
CA SER A 36 10.20 14.43 -0.07
C SER A 36 10.41 14.71 1.42
N ARG A 37 9.30 14.73 2.17
CA ARG A 37 9.33 14.69 3.63
C ARG A 37 8.09 13.99 4.16
N ASP A 38 8.26 13.34 5.29
CA ASP A 38 7.17 12.69 6.00
C ASP A 38 6.61 13.62 7.08
N ARG A 39 5.30 13.60 7.24
CA ARG A 39 4.57 14.22 8.35
C ARG A 39 3.65 13.17 8.94
N PHE A 40 3.55 13.16 10.26
CA PHE A 40 2.68 12.23 10.96
C PHE A 40 1.48 12.96 11.56
N TYR A 41 0.34 12.30 11.58
CA TYR A 41 -0.81 12.71 12.39
C TYR A 41 -1.10 11.65 13.44
N GLU A 42 -1.58 12.09 14.58
CA GLU A 42 -1.81 11.21 15.72
C GLU A 42 -3.12 10.43 15.56
N VAL A 43 -3.05 9.12 15.78
CA VAL A 43 -4.20 8.21 15.84
C VAL A 43 -4.36 7.67 17.26
N ARG A 44 -5.60 7.59 17.73
CA ARG A 44 -5.96 7.11 19.06
C ARG A 44 -7.05 6.03 18.98
N GLY A 45 -7.05 5.12 19.93
CA GLY A 45 -8.04 4.06 20.11
C GLY A 45 -7.41 2.84 20.74
N ALA A 46 -8.21 1.97 21.32
CA ALA A 46 -7.77 0.62 21.73
C ALA A 46 -8.29 -0.44 20.75
N THR A 47 -9.42 -0.16 20.09
CA THR A 47 -10.05 -1.07 19.12
C THR A 47 -9.95 -0.55 17.69
N ALA A 48 -10.10 -1.43 16.70
CA ALA A 48 -10.15 -1.06 15.28
C ALA A 48 -11.18 0.05 15.02
N ALA A 49 -12.38 -0.08 15.60
CA ALA A 49 -13.46 0.91 15.44
C ALA A 49 -13.06 2.31 15.95
N GLU A 50 -12.39 2.38 17.10
CA GLU A 50 -11.91 3.65 17.66
C GLU A 50 -10.76 4.23 16.84
N VAL A 51 -9.82 3.39 16.40
CA VAL A 51 -8.71 3.77 15.53
C VAL A 51 -9.21 4.37 14.22
N PHE A 52 -10.12 3.69 13.51
CA PHE A 52 -10.68 4.19 12.26
C PHE A 52 -11.60 5.40 12.46
N SER A 53 -12.26 5.52 13.62
CA SER A 53 -12.96 6.74 14.02
C SER A 53 -12.01 7.91 14.21
N SER A 54 -10.85 7.68 14.86
CA SER A 54 -9.79 8.69 15.03
C SER A 54 -9.24 9.15 13.68
N ILE A 55 -8.94 8.23 12.76
CA ILE A 55 -8.51 8.54 11.39
C ILE A 55 -9.59 9.35 10.66
N GLY A 56 -10.85 8.91 10.71
CA GLY A 56 -11.98 9.59 10.06
C GLY A 56 -12.23 11.03 10.51
N LYS A 57 -11.75 11.42 11.70
CA LYS A 57 -11.82 12.78 12.26
C LYS A 57 -10.74 13.71 11.73
N GLN A 58 -9.63 13.18 11.21
CA GLN A 58 -8.52 13.99 10.73
C GLN A 58 -8.84 14.76 9.44
N LYS A 59 -9.82 14.26 8.66
CA LYS A 59 -10.27 14.88 7.40
C LYS A 59 -9.10 15.16 6.45
N ILE A 60 -8.19 14.20 6.35
CA ILE A 60 -7.04 14.26 5.47
C ILE A 60 -7.49 13.95 4.05
N GLY A 61 -7.04 14.78 3.10
CA GLY A 61 -7.47 14.73 1.71
C GLY A 61 -8.81 15.43 1.46
N ASN A 62 -9.06 15.79 0.19
CA ASN A 62 -10.28 16.48 -0.24
C ASN A 62 -11.34 15.49 -0.75
N ILE A 63 -11.69 14.49 0.07
CA ILE A 63 -12.72 13.50 -0.28
C ILE A 63 -14.01 13.85 0.48
N PRO A 64 -15.09 14.26 -0.21
CA PRO A 64 -16.35 14.59 0.46
C PRO A 64 -16.87 13.43 1.34
N GLY A 65 -17.09 13.72 2.62
CA GLY A 65 -17.64 12.76 3.58
C GLY A 65 -16.69 11.65 4.06
N ARG A 66 -15.43 11.63 3.60
CA ARG A 66 -14.43 10.62 4.01
C ARG A 66 -13.10 11.27 4.34
N SER A 67 -12.28 10.58 5.12
CA SER A 67 -10.87 10.92 5.32
C SER A 67 -10.05 9.83 4.65
N ALA A 68 -8.98 10.21 3.98
CA ALA A 68 -7.97 9.25 3.57
C ALA A 68 -7.18 8.75 4.80
N SER A 69 -6.64 7.55 4.69
CA SER A 69 -5.75 6.90 5.67
C SER A 69 -4.33 7.47 5.63
N GLY A 70 -3.92 7.97 4.47
CA GLY A 70 -2.66 8.65 4.21
C GLY A 70 -2.89 9.70 3.13
N LEU A 71 -1.89 10.55 2.89
CA LEU A 71 -1.94 11.49 1.78
C LEU A 71 -0.55 11.88 1.29
N THR A 72 -0.32 11.66 0.01
CA THR A 72 0.84 12.21 -0.72
C THR A 72 0.43 13.46 -1.48
N GLU A 73 0.95 14.61 -1.06
CA GLU A 73 0.77 15.89 -1.75
C GLU A 73 1.97 16.20 -2.64
N SER A 74 1.73 16.50 -3.91
CA SER A 74 2.75 16.86 -4.88
C SER A 74 2.62 18.33 -5.33
N LYS A 75 3.73 19.05 -5.36
CA LYS A 75 3.81 20.40 -5.94
C LYS A 75 5.02 20.53 -6.85
N LEU A 76 4.76 20.54 -8.16
CA LEU A 76 5.74 20.82 -9.20
C LEU A 76 5.74 22.32 -9.56
N SER A 77 6.90 22.96 -9.43
CA SER A 77 7.19 24.33 -9.86
C SER A 77 8.33 24.34 -10.88
N TYR A 78 8.45 25.43 -11.64
CA TYR A 78 9.59 25.62 -12.55
C TYR A 78 10.06 27.07 -12.60
N SER A 79 11.33 27.27 -12.96
CA SER A 79 11.89 28.57 -13.37
C SER A 79 12.46 28.45 -14.78
N LEU A 80 12.09 29.39 -15.65
CA LEU A 80 12.48 29.41 -17.05
C LEU A 80 13.25 30.69 -17.38
N GLU A 81 14.46 30.53 -17.92
CA GLU A 81 15.22 31.59 -18.57
C GLU A 81 15.18 31.36 -20.08
N SER A 82 14.78 32.39 -20.82
CA SER A 82 14.66 32.33 -22.27
C SER A 82 15.05 33.65 -22.93
N THR A 83 15.39 33.60 -24.20
CA THR A 83 15.68 34.77 -25.03
C THR A 83 14.74 34.81 -26.24
N TYR A 84 14.36 36.03 -26.63
CA TYR A 84 13.50 36.31 -27.77
C TYR A 84 13.90 37.68 -28.36
N GLY A 85 13.66 37.89 -29.66
CA GLY A 85 13.97 39.17 -30.31
C GLY A 85 13.50 39.24 -31.76
N GLY A 86 12.74 40.30 -32.09
CA GLY A 86 12.14 40.47 -33.42
C GLY A 86 11.23 39.28 -33.81
N ASN A 87 11.33 38.84 -35.06
CA ASN A 87 10.59 37.68 -35.58
C ASN A 87 11.29 36.33 -35.32
N LYS A 88 12.24 36.26 -34.38
CA LYS A 88 12.96 35.02 -34.08
C LYS A 88 12.16 34.11 -33.12
N PRO A 89 12.23 32.78 -33.28
CA PRO A 89 11.66 31.85 -32.31
C PRO A 89 12.25 32.06 -30.92
N CYS A 90 11.44 31.82 -29.89
CA CYS A 90 11.92 31.82 -28.52
C CYS A 90 12.96 30.70 -28.32
N ARG A 91 14.02 30.98 -27.57
CA ARG A 91 15.05 30.00 -27.21
C ARG A 91 15.15 29.87 -25.71
N VAL A 92 15.09 28.63 -25.21
CA VAL A 92 15.34 28.32 -23.80
C VAL A 92 16.84 28.42 -23.53
N LEU A 93 17.22 29.09 -22.44
CA LEU A 93 18.59 29.14 -21.93
C LEU A 93 18.75 28.18 -20.75
N SER A 94 17.82 28.25 -19.81
CA SER A 94 17.79 27.41 -18.62
C SER A 94 16.36 27.08 -18.23
N LEU A 95 16.11 25.84 -17.81
CA LEU A 95 14.85 25.40 -17.23
C LEU A 95 15.14 24.54 -16.00
N LYS A 96 14.64 24.97 -14.85
CA LYS A 96 14.71 24.19 -13.60
C LYS A 96 13.32 23.72 -13.22
N LEU A 97 13.18 22.44 -12.92
CA LEU A 97 11.97 21.80 -12.43
C LEU A 97 12.19 21.39 -10.96
N ASP A 98 11.26 21.72 -10.08
CA ASP A 98 11.35 21.39 -8.66
C ASP A 98 10.06 20.70 -8.19
N LEU A 99 10.15 19.42 -7.88
CA LEU A 99 9.06 18.62 -7.33
C LEU A 99 9.16 18.50 -5.81
N ASN A 100 8.08 18.90 -5.14
CA ASN A 100 7.97 18.84 -3.69
C ASN A 100 6.90 17.87 -3.28
N LEU A 101 7.28 16.88 -2.47
CA LEU A 101 6.40 15.82 -1.99
C LEU A 101 6.26 15.92 -0.47
N VAL A 102 5.03 15.82 0.02
CA VAL A 102 4.73 15.72 1.45
C VAL A 102 3.89 14.47 1.65
N ILE A 103 4.41 13.52 2.41
CA ILE A 103 3.74 12.27 2.73
C ILE A 103 3.16 12.40 4.13
N THR A 104 1.84 12.36 4.26
CA THR A 104 1.13 12.41 5.53
C THR A 104 0.73 11.00 5.94
N LEU A 105 1.32 10.49 7.01
CA LEU A 105 1.13 9.13 7.51
C LEU A 105 0.44 9.11 8.88
N PRO A 106 -0.37 8.08 9.16
CA PRO A 106 -0.89 7.86 10.49
C PRO A 106 0.24 7.45 11.43
N ARG A 107 0.11 7.75 12.73
CA ARG A 107 0.95 7.20 13.79
C ARG A 107 0.15 7.03 15.06
N HIS A 108 0.17 5.84 15.66
CA HIS A 108 -0.56 5.62 16.90
C HIS A 108 0.10 6.36 18.07
N ALA A 109 -0.71 7.02 18.90
CA ALA A 109 -0.24 7.75 20.08
C ALA A 109 0.43 6.85 21.12
N SER A 110 0.00 5.58 21.20
CA SER A 110 0.46 4.62 22.21
C SER A 110 0.29 3.18 21.72
N SER A 111 0.88 2.81 20.58
CA SER A 111 0.70 1.46 19.97
C SER A 111 1.07 0.32 20.93
N ARG A 112 2.08 0.52 21.78
CA ARG A 112 2.50 -0.45 22.81
C ARG A 112 1.47 -0.73 23.91
N ASN A 113 0.42 0.08 23.99
CA ASN A 113 -0.65 -0.10 24.97
C ASN A 113 -1.89 -0.77 24.38
N LEU A 114 -1.86 -1.10 23.08
CA LEU A 114 -2.90 -1.92 22.44
C LEU A 114 -2.77 -3.35 22.96
N ASP A 115 -3.87 -4.11 22.92
CA ASP A 115 -3.77 -5.56 23.07
C ASP A 115 -2.90 -6.16 21.94
N PRO A 116 -2.28 -7.34 22.14
CA PRO A 116 -1.32 -7.87 21.18
C PRO A 116 -1.85 -8.03 19.74
N ASP A 117 -3.11 -8.42 19.59
CA ASP A 117 -3.73 -8.63 18.28
C ASP A 117 -4.04 -7.29 17.59
N ALA A 118 -4.58 -6.31 18.32
CA ALA A 118 -4.78 -4.95 17.82
C ALA A 118 -3.45 -4.25 17.50
N GLN A 119 -2.40 -4.46 18.31
CA GLN A 119 -1.06 -3.93 18.02
C GLN A 119 -0.53 -4.48 16.70
N ARG A 120 -0.56 -5.81 16.53
CA ARG A 120 -0.11 -6.48 15.31
C ARG A 120 -0.88 -5.96 14.09
N ASN A 121 -2.21 -5.85 14.20
CA ASN A 121 -3.05 -5.38 13.11
C ASN A 121 -2.82 -3.90 12.80
N TRP A 122 -2.57 -3.06 13.81
CA TRP A 122 -2.13 -1.68 13.62
C TRP A 122 -0.83 -1.60 12.82
N GLU A 123 0.18 -2.37 13.19
CA GLU A 123 1.49 -2.36 12.52
C GLU A 123 1.39 -2.79 11.05
N ILE A 124 0.57 -3.81 10.75
CA ILE A 124 0.27 -4.24 9.38
C ILE A 124 -0.42 -3.11 8.61
N TYR A 125 -1.45 -2.49 9.20
CA TYR A 125 -2.19 -1.41 8.57
C TYR A 125 -1.31 -0.17 8.31
N GLU A 126 -0.52 0.27 9.29
CA GLU A 126 0.40 1.42 9.17
C GLU A 126 1.41 1.19 8.04
N THR A 127 1.99 -0.02 7.98
CA THR A 127 2.91 -0.42 6.91
C THR A 127 2.24 -0.41 5.53
N ALA A 128 0.99 -0.90 5.44
CA ALA A 128 0.24 -0.92 4.18
C ALA A 128 -0.10 0.50 3.70
N VAL A 129 -0.50 1.40 4.61
CA VAL A 129 -0.74 2.81 4.29
C VAL A 129 0.56 3.48 3.83
N GLU A 130 1.67 3.26 4.53
CA GLU A 130 2.97 3.78 4.11
C GLU A 130 3.34 3.32 2.69
N ALA A 131 3.25 2.03 2.42
CA ALA A 131 3.52 1.48 1.09
C ALA A 131 2.61 2.08 0.01
N HIS A 132 1.32 2.29 0.31
CA HIS A 132 0.38 2.94 -0.59
C HIS A 132 0.80 4.37 -0.95
N GLU A 133 1.17 5.16 0.06
CA GLU A 133 1.60 6.54 -0.15
C GLU A 133 2.94 6.64 -0.87
N TYR A 134 3.91 5.76 -0.56
CA TYR A 134 5.18 5.72 -1.27
C TYR A 134 5.02 5.28 -2.74
N ARG A 135 3.99 4.50 -3.06
CA ARG A 135 3.65 4.23 -4.46
C ARG A 135 3.21 5.48 -5.22
N HIS A 136 2.52 6.41 -4.57
CA HIS A 136 2.23 7.72 -5.16
C HIS A 136 3.49 8.55 -5.39
N VAL A 137 4.44 8.52 -4.46
CA VAL A 137 5.77 9.17 -4.62
C VAL A 137 6.47 8.65 -5.88
N GLU A 138 6.50 7.33 -6.09
CA GLU A 138 7.11 6.73 -7.28
C GLU A 138 6.45 7.19 -8.59
N ILE A 139 5.11 7.29 -8.61
CA ILE A 139 4.35 7.77 -9.77
C ILE A 139 4.73 9.22 -10.11
N GLU A 140 4.86 10.08 -9.11
CA GLU A 140 5.25 11.48 -9.27
C GLU A 140 6.70 11.63 -9.75
N LEU A 141 7.64 10.88 -9.16
CA LEU A 141 9.05 10.88 -9.57
C LEU A 141 9.22 10.41 -11.02
N ARG A 142 8.52 9.34 -11.40
CA ARG A 142 8.50 8.87 -12.79
C ARG A 142 7.90 9.93 -13.73
N GLY A 143 6.84 10.61 -13.30
CA GLY A 143 6.23 11.69 -14.06
C GLY A 143 7.20 12.86 -14.30
N LEU A 144 7.98 13.23 -13.29
CA LEU A 144 9.02 14.27 -13.41
C LEU A 144 10.12 13.85 -14.39
N GLU A 145 10.58 12.61 -14.32
CA GLU A 145 11.60 12.09 -15.24
C GLU A 145 11.13 12.15 -16.70
N GLU A 146 9.94 11.63 -16.98
CA GLU A 146 9.35 11.63 -18.32
C GLU A 146 9.15 13.05 -18.86
N LEU A 147 8.64 13.96 -18.03
CA LEU A 147 8.50 15.37 -18.40
C LEU A 147 9.86 15.98 -18.75
N THR A 148 10.88 15.73 -17.93
CA THR A 148 12.24 16.24 -18.16
C THR A 148 12.79 15.75 -19.49
N GLN A 149 12.60 14.47 -19.82
CA GLN A 149 13.02 13.90 -21.10
C GLN A 149 12.22 14.48 -22.29
N ARG A 150 10.92 14.71 -22.13
CA ARG A 150 10.07 15.34 -23.17
C ARG A 150 10.47 16.78 -23.42
N LEU A 151 10.76 17.54 -22.37
CA LEU A 151 11.26 18.92 -22.46
C LEU A 151 12.63 18.98 -23.13
N ARG A 152 13.58 18.13 -22.71
CA ARG A 152 14.92 18.02 -23.33
C ARG A 152 14.84 17.77 -24.82
N ARG A 153 14.08 16.76 -25.25
CA ARG A 153 13.86 16.47 -26.67
C ARG A 153 13.19 17.65 -27.37
N GLY A 154 12.09 18.15 -26.82
CA GLY A 154 11.32 19.24 -27.41
C GLY A 154 12.13 20.53 -27.67
N ILE A 155 12.96 20.89 -26.70
CA ILE A 155 13.81 22.08 -26.76
C ILE A 155 14.99 21.86 -27.71
N THR A 156 15.63 20.68 -27.66
CA THR A 156 16.80 20.38 -28.52
C THR A 156 16.41 20.20 -29.98
N ASP A 157 15.26 19.58 -30.25
CA ASP A 157 14.72 19.34 -31.60
C ASP A 157 14.17 20.63 -32.25
N GLY A 158 14.21 21.77 -31.55
CA GLY A 158 13.71 23.05 -32.07
C GLY A 158 12.19 23.11 -32.26
N LYS A 159 11.41 22.37 -31.45
CA LYS A 159 9.93 22.33 -31.58
C LYS A 159 9.25 23.64 -31.19
N ILE A 160 9.97 24.56 -30.55
CA ILE A 160 9.49 25.91 -30.24
C ILE A 160 9.69 26.77 -31.49
N THR A 161 8.71 26.76 -32.39
CA THR A 161 8.76 27.50 -33.66
C THR A 161 8.11 28.88 -33.57
N ALA A 162 7.29 29.12 -32.55
CA ALA A 162 6.63 30.40 -32.33
C ALA A 162 7.61 31.49 -31.87
N ALA A 163 7.43 32.70 -32.41
CA ALA A 163 8.12 33.90 -31.97
C ALA A 163 7.40 34.57 -30.79
N GLY A 164 8.10 35.46 -30.10
CA GLY A 164 7.55 36.26 -29.01
C GLY A 164 7.88 35.74 -27.60
N GLN A 165 7.67 36.63 -26.63
CA GLN A 165 8.12 36.47 -25.25
C GLN A 165 7.54 35.24 -24.54
N SER A 166 6.29 34.89 -24.83
CA SER A 166 5.58 33.80 -24.15
C SER A 166 5.72 32.43 -24.81
N ALA A 167 6.35 32.33 -25.99
CA ALA A 167 6.37 31.08 -26.76
C ALA A 167 7.02 29.91 -26.01
N CYS A 168 8.16 30.13 -25.34
CA CYS A 168 8.79 29.08 -24.54
C CYS A 168 7.95 28.71 -23.30
N ALA A 169 7.38 29.70 -22.59
CA ALA A 169 6.55 29.45 -21.41
C ALA A 169 5.30 28.63 -21.77
N ASN A 170 4.60 29.02 -22.84
CA ASN A 170 3.44 28.29 -23.35
C ASN A 170 3.78 26.84 -23.72
N TYR A 171 4.95 26.60 -24.32
CA TYR A 171 5.42 25.26 -24.64
C TYR A 171 5.66 24.41 -23.39
N VAL A 172 6.35 24.97 -22.39
CA VAL A 172 6.60 24.31 -21.11
C VAL A 172 5.29 24.02 -20.38
N ASP A 173 4.37 24.98 -20.32
CA ASP A 173 3.06 24.85 -19.68
C ASP A 173 2.17 23.79 -20.35
N GLU A 174 2.22 23.68 -21.68
CA GLU A 174 1.52 22.62 -22.42
C GLU A 174 2.05 21.23 -22.02
N LEU A 175 3.36 21.02 -22.04
CA LEU A 175 3.95 19.75 -21.65
C LEU A 175 3.69 19.42 -20.17
N LEU A 176 3.73 20.42 -19.30
CA LEU A 176 3.36 20.28 -17.89
C LEU A 176 1.91 19.83 -17.72
N ARG A 177 0.96 20.48 -18.41
CA ARG A 177 -0.46 20.09 -18.38
C ARG A 177 -0.66 18.67 -18.86
N GLN A 178 -0.04 18.30 -19.99
CA GLN A 178 -0.12 16.95 -20.53
C GLN A 178 0.47 15.91 -19.55
N GLN A 179 1.62 16.20 -18.94
CA GLN A 179 2.21 15.30 -17.94
C GLN A 179 1.31 15.16 -16.71
N ARG A 180 0.78 16.26 -16.17
CA ARG A 180 -0.14 16.23 -15.03
C ARG A 180 -1.35 15.33 -15.31
N SER A 181 -1.92 15.39 -16.51
CA SER A 181 -3.01 14.49 -16.88
C SER A 181 -2.59 13.01 -16.97
N LEU A 182 -1.37 12.72 -17.43
CA LEU A 182 -0.83 11.35 -17.46
C LEU A 182 -0.56 10.81 -16.05
N THR A 183 0.11 11.60 -15.21
CA THR A 183 0.37 11.27 -13.81
C THR A 183 -0.94 11.04 -13.06
N LYS A 184 -1.94 11.92 -13.25
CA LYS A 184 -3.28 11.76 -12.65
C LYS A 184 -3.93 10.42 -13.02
N ARG A 185 -3.91 10.04 -14.30
CA ARG A 185 -4.44 8.74 -14.74
C ARG A 185 -3.75 7.56 -14.05
N ARG A 186 -2.42 7.62 -13.88
CA ARG A 186 -1.67 6.58 -13.16
C ARG A 186 -2.07 6.48 -11.69
N HIS A 187 -2.34 7.61 -11.03
CA HIS A 187 -2.90 7.58 -9.67
C HIS A 187 -4.29 6.92 -9.66
N GLU A 188 -5.16 7.30 -10.60
CA GLU A 188 -6.50 6.71 -10.73
C GLU A 188 -6.44 5.19 -10.98
N ASP A 189 -5.59 4.73 -11.90
CA ASP A 189 -5.38 3.31 -12.21
C ASP A 189 -4.88 2.54 -10.98
N PHE A 190 -3.86 3.07 -10.30
CA PHE A 190 -3.34 2.48 -9.06
C PHE A 190 -4.41 2.39 -7.97
N HIS A 191 -5.25 3.42 -7.79
CA HIS A 191 -6.34 3.35 -6.82
C HIS A 191 -7.38 2.29 -7.17
N VAL A 192 -7.66 2.05 -8.45
CA VAL A 192 -8.57 0.98 -8.90
C VAL A 192 -7.98 -0.39 -8.53
N GLU A 193 -6.70 -0.62 -8.84
CA GLU A 193 -5.99 -1.86 -8.52
C GLU A 193 -5.96 -2.11 -7.01
N ALA A 194 -5.51 -1.13 -6.22
CA ALA A 194 -5.44 -1.23 -4.76
C ALA A 194 -6.83 -1.48 -4.14
N SER A 195 -7.87 -0.80 -4.65
CA SER A 195 -9.24 -1.01 -4.16
C SER A 195 -9.76 -2.42 -4.50
N GLN A 196 -9.30 -3.03 -5.59
CA GLN A 196 -9.67 -4.39 -5.94
C GLN A 196 -9.01 -5.39 -5.00
N GLU A 197 -7.72 -5.21 -4.71
CA GLU A 197 -6.99 -6.06 -3.76
C GLU A 197 -7.64 -6.08 -2.37
N VAL A 198 -8.03 -4.91 -1.84
CA VAL A 198 -8.77 -4.82 -0.58
C VAL A 198 -10.10 -5.58 -0.64
N ARG A 199 -10.86 -5.45 -1.74
CA ARG A 199 -12.12 -6.20 -1.92
C ARG A 199 -11.91 -7.71 -1.94
N ASP A 200 -10.85 -8.16 -2.60
CA ASP A 200 -10.51 -9.58 -2.72
C ASP A 200 -10.09 -10.16 -1.36
N LEU A 201 -9.28 -9.44 -0.59
CA LEU A 201 -8.91 -9.81 0.78
C LEU A 201 -10.14 -9.91 1.69
N GLN A 202 -11.04 -8.93 1.62
CA GLN A 202 -12.29 -8.96 2.38
C GLN A 202 -13.20 -10.12 1.95
N ALA A 203 -13.27 -10.44 0.66
CA ALA A 203 -14.06 -11.54 0.14
C ALA A 203 -13.49 -12.90 0.61
N ALA A 204 -12.17 -13.08 0.54
CA ALA A 204 -11.50 -14.27 1.04
C ALA A 204 -11.71 -14.43 2.56
N GLY A 205 -11.62 -13.34 3.33
CA GLY A 205 -11.90 -13.35 4.76
C GLY A 205 -13.34 -13.76 5.08
N ARG A 206 -14.33 -13.23 4.35
CA ARG A 206 -15.74 -13.62 4.50
C ARG A 206 -15.97 -15.10 4.17
N ALA A 207 -15.43 -15.60 3.07
CA ALA A 207 -15.54 -17.02 2.72
C ALA A 207 -14.93 -17.95 3.79
N ARG A 208 -13.84 -17.52 4.44
CA ARG A 208 -13.27 -18.24 5.58
C ARG A 208 -14.17 -18.20 6.82
N LEU A 209 -14.86 -17.09 7.08
CA LEU A 209 -15.88 -17.02 8.14
C LEU A 209 -17.05 -17.96 7.88
N ASP A 210 -17.54 -18.01 6.64
CA ASP A 210 -18.62 -18.94 6.25
C ASP A 210 -18.20 -20.40 6.48
N THR A 211 -16.95 -20.73 6.14
CA THR A 211 -16.38 -22.07 6.40
C THR A 211 -16.31 -22.39 7.90
N PHE A 212 -15.93 -21.40 8.74
CA PHE A 212 -15.97 -21.56 10.19
C PHE A 212 -17.39 -21.78 10.70
N ASP A 213 -18.37 -21.01 10.21
CA ASP A 213 -19.77 -21.13 10.62
C ASP A 213 -20.33 -22.53 10.31
N GLU A 214 -20.07 -23.05 9.10
CA GLU A 214 -20.47 -24.42 8.72
C GLU A 214 -19.81 -25.50 9.59
N GLN A 215 -18.53 -25.33 9.94
CA GLN A 215 -17.80 -26.28 10.78
C GLN A 215 -18.32 -26.24 12.22
N LEU A 216 -18.52 -25.05 12.79
CA LEU A 216 -19.06 -24.89 14.15
C LEU A 216 -20.45 -25.51 14.28
N GLU A 217 -21.32 -25.32 13.29
CA GLU A 217 -22.63 -25.96 13.28
C GLU A 217 -22.54 -27.49 13.21
N ARG A 218 -21.61 -28.02 12.42
CA ARG A 218 -21.37 -29.47 12.32
C ARG A 218 -20.88 -30.04 13.65
N ASP A 219 -19.88 -29.42 14.25
CA ASP A 219 -19.26 -29.89 15.48
C ASP A 219 -20.23 -29.75 16.67
N GLN A 220 -21.05 -28.69 16.69
CA GLN A 220 -22.11 -28.54 17.69
C GLN A 220 -23.17 -29.64 17.59
N ARG A 221 -23.55 -30.08 16.37
CA ARG A 221 -24.46 -31.22 16.20
C ARG A 221 -23.82 -32.51 16.71
N ALA A 222 -22.56 -32.77 16.36
CA ALA A 222 -21.84 -33.96 16.83
C ALA A 222 -21.66 -33.99 18.36
N LEU A 223 -21.46 -32.82 19.01
CA LEU A 223 -21.46 -32.74 20.48
C LEU A 223 -22.80 -33.11 21.09
N ASN A 224 -23.91 -32.65 20.50
CA ASN A 224 -25.24 -32.96 20.99
C ASN A 224 -25.54 -34.47 20.85
N GLU A 225 -25.16 -35.08 19.71
CA GLU A 225 -25.29 -36.53 19.47
C GLU A 225 -24.45 -37.35 20.46
N LEU A 226 -23.21 -36.93 20.75
CA LEU A 226 -22.38 -37.58 21.76
C LEU A 226 -22.95 -37.43 23.17
N ALA A 227 -23.54 -36.27 23.51
CA ALA A 227 -24.17 -36.06 24.81
C ALA A 227 -25.41 -36.94 24.99
N GLU A 228 -26.20 -37.15 23.94
CA GLU A 228 -27.34 -38.08 23.93
C GLU A 228 -26.87 -39.52 24.14
N MET A 229 -25.88 -39.98 23.37
CA MET A 229 -25.28 -41.31 23.52
C MET A 229 -24.70 -41.56 24.92
N ILE A 230 -24.00 -40.57 25.50
CA ILE A 230 -23.50 -40.65 26.87
C ILE A 230 -24.65 -40.84 27.86
N GLY A 231 -25.78 -40.16 27.65
CA GLY A 231 -26.98 -40.32 28.46
C GLY A 231 -27.56 -41.73 28.35
N GLU A 232 -27.74 -42.23 27.13
CA GLU A 232 -28.29 -43.57 26.86
C GLU A 232 -27.43 -44.68 27.48
N VAL A 233 -26.12 -44.68 27.23
CA VAL A 233 -25.19 -45.71 27.77
C VAL A 233 -25.13 -45.66 29.28
N ARG A 234 -25.21 -44.45 29.86
CA ARG A 234 -25.24 -44.27 31.32
C ARG A 234 -26.52 -44.85 31.93
N ASP A 235 -27.68 -44.56 31.33
CA ASP A 235 -28.96 -45.07 31.81
C ASP A 235 -28.98 -46.61 31.74
N GLU A 236 -28.47 -47.21 30.65
CA GLU A 236 -28.34 -48.66 30.51
C GLU A 236 -27.38 -49.27 31.55
N TYR A 237 -26.26 -48.59 31.83
CA TYR A 237 -25.31 -49.00 32.86
C TYR A 237 -25.93 -48.94 34.28
N ASP A 238 -26.65 -47.87 34.60
CA ASP A 238 -27.31 -47.68 35.89
C ASP A 238 -28.43 -48.73 36.10
N ASP A 239 -29.27 -48.97 35.07
CA ASP A 239 -30.31 -50.01 35.07
C ASP A 239 -29.70 -51.42 35.27
N LEU A 240 -28.59 -51.72 34.59
CA LEU A 240 -27.89 -52.98 34.75
C LEU A 240 -27.39 -53.16 36.19
N LEU A 241 -26.79 -52.12 36.79
CA LEU A 241 -26.32 -52.16 38.17
C LEU A 241 -27.45 -52.42 39.18
N GLU A 242 -28.63 -51.82 38.98
CA GLU A 242 -29.81 -52.06 39.82
C GLU A 242 -30.34 -53.50 39.69
N SER A 243 -30.22 -54.10 38.50
CA SER A 243 -30.73 -55.45 38.22
C SER A 243 -29.89 -56.59 38.80
N ILE A 244 -28.62 -56.35 39.19
CA ILE A 244 -27.70 -57.38 39.69
C ILE A 244 -28.08 -57.78 41.12
N PRO A 245 -28.61 -59.00 41.37
CA PRO A 245 -29.02 -59.40 42.71
C PRO A 245 -27.81 -59.74 43.59
N LEU A 246 -27.77 -59.19 44.80
CA LEU A 246 -26.69 -59.41 45.80
C LEU A 246 -26.48 -60.90 46.16
N SER A 247 -27.44 -61.78 45.84
CA SER A 247 -27.58 -63.12 46.43
C SER A 247 -27.23 -64.32 45.53
N ALA A 248 -26.93 -64.16 44.23
CA ALA A 248 -26.72 -65.30 43.30
C ALA A 248 -25.30 -65.35 42.69
N PRO A 249 -24.46 -66.39 42.93
CA PRO A 249 -23.05 -66.41 42.50
C PRO A 249 -22.83 -66.61 40.99
N GLY A 250 -23.68 -67.36 40.28
CA GLY A 250 -23.47 -67.72 38.86
C GLY A 250 -23.91 -66.66 37.84
N LEU A 251 -24.93 -65.86 38.18
CA LEU A 251 -25.40 -64.72 37.37
C LEU A 251 -24.45 -63.50 37.42
N ARG A 252 -23.45 -63.51 38.33
CA ARG A 252 -22.56 -62.37 38.53
C ARG A 252 -21.55 -62.19 37.41
N ALA A 253 -20.93 -63.26 36.91
CA ALA A 253 -19.80 -63.12 35.98
C ALA A 253 -20.19 -62.46 34.65
N ASP A 254 -21.34 -62.85 34.09
CA ASP A 254 -21.84 -62.33 32.82
C ASP A 254 -22.31 -60.87 32.95
N SER A 255 -23.07 -60.54 34.00
CA SER A 255 -23.50 -59.15 34.25
C SER A 255 -22.34 -58.20 34.53
N TRP A 256 -21.28 -58.66 35.22
CA TRP A 256 -20.06 -57.86 35.40
C TRP A 256 -19.28 -57.66 34.10
N SER A 257 -19.33 -58.59 33.15
CA SER A 257 -18.72 -58.40 31.83
C SER A 257 -19.45 -57.32 31.03
N ILE A 258 -20.79 -57.37 31.00
CA ILE A 258 -21.62 -56.37 30.30
C ILE A 258 -21.41 -54.99 30.94
N ALA A 259 -21.43 -54.89 32.28
CA ALA A 259 -21.19 -53.64 32.98
C ALA A 259 -19.79 -53.06 32.65
N ARG A 260 -18.77 -53.91 32.50
CA ARG A 260 -17.44 -53.47 32.09
C ARG A 260 -17.42 -52.95 30.65
N GLU A 261 -18.09 -53.61 29.72
CA GLU A 261 -18.19 -53.17 28.33
C GLU A 261 -18.92 -51.81 28.22
N LEU A 262 -20.05 -51.65 28.90
CA LEU A 262 -20.78 -50.37 28.96
C LEU A 262 -19.94 -49.26 29.60
N ALA A 263 -19.18 -49.57 30.66
CA ALA A 263 -18.27 -48.60 31.26
C ALA A 263 -17.12 -48.21 30.32
N GLU A 264 -16.56 -49.15 29.56
CA GLU A 264 -15.54 -48.87 28.53
C GLU A 264 -16.11 -47.99 27.41
N GLU A 265 -17.34 -48.26 26.96
CA GLU A 265 -18.05 -47.46 25.95
C GLU A 265 -18.38 -46.06 26.45
N LEU A 266 -18.89 -45.93 27.67
CA LEU A 266 -19.20 -44.64 28.31
C LEU A 266 -17.95 -43.77 28.42
N ASN A 267 -16.84 -44.33 28.90
CA ASN A 267 -15.57 -43.61 29.00
C ASN A 267 -15.08 -43.16 27.62
N ALA A 268 -15.15 -44.02 26.61
CA ALA A 268 -14.77 -43.67 25.24
C ALA A 268 -15.64 -42.54 24.65
N ALA A 269 -16.95 -42.54 24.94
CA ALA A 269 -17.85 -41.48 24.50
C ALA A 269 -17.56 -40.14 25.20
N ILE A 270 -17.30 -40.17 26.52
CA ILE A 270 -16.89 -39.00 27.31
C ILE A 270 -15.59 -38.41 26.78
N ASP A 271 -14.58 -39.24 26.49
CA ASP A 271 -13.30 -38.79 25.95
C ASP A 271 -13.47 -38.09 24.59
N ARG A 272 -14.27 -38.66 23.68
CA ARG A 272 -14.59 -38.03 22.39
C ARG A 272 -15.31 -36.70 22.56
N HIS A 273 -16.28 -36.63 23.48
CA HIS A 273 -16.99 -35.40 23.78
C HIS A 273 -16.04 -34.31 24.31
N HIS A 274 -15.07 -34.66 25.17
CA HIS A 274 -14.08 -33.72 25.65
C HIS A 274 -13.18 -33.17 24.53
N VAL A 275 -12.65 -34.04 23.66
CA VAL A 275 -11.82 -33.63 22.53
C VAL A 275 -12.59 -32.69 21.60
N LEU A 276 -13.80 -33.07 21.20
CA LEU A 276 -14.60 -32.27 20.28
C LEU A 276 -14.97 -30.91 20.88
N ARG A 277 -15.20 -30.84 22.20
CA ARG A 277 -15.47 -29.57 22.89
C ARG A 277 -14.26 -28.64 22.87
N GLU A 278 -13.05 -29.17 23.06
CA GLU A 278 -11.82 -28.39 22.97
C GLU A 278 -11.57 -27.89 21.53
N GLU A 279 -11.81 -28.73 20.53
CA GLU A 279 -11.73 -28.36 19.12
C GLU A 279 -12.72 -27.23 18.79
N LEU A 280 -13.98 -27.36 19.20
CA LEU A 280 -15.00 -26.33 19.00
C LEU A 280 -14.59 -24.99 19.64
N GLN A 281 -14.05 -25.03 20.87
CA GLN A 281 -13.56 -23.83 21.54
C GLN A 281 -12.40 -23.19 20.77
N GLY A 282 -11.46 -24.00 20.27
CA GLY A 282 -10.36 -23.52 19.43
C GLY A 282 -10.85 -22.85 18.13
N GLN A 283 -11.87 -23.42 17.49
CA GLN A 283 -12.48 -22.85 16.28
C GLN A 283 -13.22 -21.54 16.56
N LEU A 284 -13.95 -21.45 17.69
CA LEU A 284 -14.63 -20.21 18.09
C LEU A 284 -13.62 -19.07 18.29
N GLU A 285 -12.50 -19.34 18.95
CA GLU A 285 -11.44 -18.34 19.13
C GLU A 285 -10.76 -17.96 17.80
N ALA A 286 -10.52 -18.94 16.91
CA ALA A 286 -9.96 -18.67 15.59
C ALA A 286 -10.91 -17.81 14.72
N ARG A 287 -12.20 -18.11 14.75
CA ARG A 287 -13.24 -17.33 14.08
C ARG A 287 -13.30 -15.90 14.64
N LYS A 288 -13.29 -15.76 15.97
CA LYS A 288 -13.30 -14.45 16.64
C LYS A 288 -12.10 -13.59 16.20
N ARG A 289 -10.88 -14.14 16.20
CA ARG A 289 -9.68 -13.45 15.71
C ARG A 289 -9.82 -13.03 14.25
N LEU A 290 -10.36 -13.89 13.38
CA LEU A 290 -10.59 -13.53 11.97
C LEU A 290 -11.59 -12.37 11.81
N VAL A 291 -12.66 -12.34 12.63
CA VAL A 291 -13.61 -11.22 12.64
C VAL A 291 -12.90 -9.92 13.03
N GLU A 292 -12.02 -9.97 14.04
CA GLU A 292 -11.24 -8.81 14.50
C GLU A 292 -10.26 -8.34 13.41
N ASP A 293 -9.49 -9.26 12.81
CA ASP A 293 -8.56 -8.97 11.70
C ASP A 293 -9.27 -8.31 10.51
N LEU A 294 -10.46 -8.78 10.14
CA LEU A 294 -11.23 -8.24 9.02
C LEU A 294 -11.65 -6.78 9.20
N GLN A 295 -11.73 -6.28 10.44
CA GLN A 295 -12.05 -4.88 10.70
C GLN A 295 -10.94 -3.92 10.22
N TRP A 296 -9.71 -4.44 10.10
CA TRP A 296 -8.50 -3.71 9.73
C TRP A 296 -8.24 -3.65 8.23
N ILE A 297 -8.91 -4.49 7.43
CA ILE A 297 -8.77 -4.52 5.97
C ILE A 297 -9.62 -3.42 5.33
N ARG A 298 -9.00 -2.29 4.97
CA ARG A 298 -9.69 -1.09 4.45
C ARG A 298 -8.89 -0.34 3.40
#